data_AF-A0AAN5D3K1-F1
#
_entry.id   AF-A0AAN5D3K1-F1
#
_cell.length_a   1.000
_cell.length_b   1.000
_cell.length_c   1.000
_cell.angle_alpha   90.00
_cell.angle_beta   90.00
_cell.angle_gamma   90.00
#
_symmetry.space_group_name_H-M   'P 1'
#
loop_
_entity.id
_entity.type
_entity.pdbx_description
1 polymer ?
#
loop_
_entity_poly.entity_id
_entity_poly.type
_entity_poly.pdbx_seq_one_letter_code
_entity_poly.pdbx_strand_id
1 'polypeptide(L)'
;GEFYRQPMFYAMAHFSRFIRPGAVVLGHSIRSNSGIMGVAVKSVDKTIAVVLLNELEEDQEVEIRYKTSSIFVPVKGQSINTVLYRGALK
;
A
#
# COMPACT_ATOMS: atom_id res chain seq x y z
N GLY A 1 5.10 10.45 -31.44
CA GLY A 1 6.12 10.68 -30.39
C GLY A 1 5.93 9.61 -29.35
N GLU A 2 7.01 8.93 -28.94
CA GLU A 2 6.97 7.93 -27.90
C GLU A 2 7.16 8.58 -26.52
N PHE A 3 6.36 8.16 -25.54
CA PHE A 3 6.43 8.63 -24.16
C PHE A 3 6.95 7.51 -23.27
N TYR A 4 8.13 7.69 -22.69
CA TYR A 4 8.70 6.74 -21.72
C TYR A 4 8.39 7.19 -20.29
N ARG A 5 7.79 6.30 -19.50
CA ARG A 5 7.46 6.56 -18.09
C ARG A 5 8.63 6.15 -17.21
N GLN A 6 9.20 7.11 -16.48
CA GLN A 6 10.26 6.84 -15.51
C GLN A 6 9.73 6.05 -14.30
N PRO A 7 10.57 5.29 -13.57
CA PRO A 7 10.15 4.55 -12.37
C PRO A 7 9.39 5.42 -11.33
N MET A 8 9.82 6.66 -11.12
CA MET A 8 9.12 7.61 -10.24
C MET A 8 7.68 7.90 -10.67
N PHE A 9 7.37 7.89 -11.98
CA PHE A 9 6.00 8.08 -12.45
C PHE A 9 5.06 6.99 -11.91
N TYR A 10 5.53 5.72 -11.91
CA TYR A 10 4.75 4.60 -11.40
C TYR A 10 4.62 4.66 -9.87
N ALA A 11 5.71 4.96 -9.16
CA ALA A 11 5.68 5.16 -7.72
C ALA A 11 4.64 6.25 -7.34
N MET A 12 4.73 7.43 -7.96
CA MET A 12 3.76 8.51 -7.74
C MET A 12 2.33 8.11 -8.11
N ALA A 13 2.11 7.25 -9.09
CA ALA A 13 0.78 6.75 -9.43
C ALA A 13 0.15 5.92 -8.29
N HIS A 14 0.95 5.12 -7.55
CA HIS A 14 0.47 4.40 -6.37
C HIS A 14 0.02 5.34 -5.24
N PHE A 15 0.67 6.50 -5.08
CA PHE A 15 0.23 7.48 -4.10
C PHE A 15 -0.94 8.32 -4.62
N SER A 16 -0.77 9.02 -5.74
CA SER A 16 -1.74 10.00 -6.25
C SER A 16 -3.10 9.41 -6.67
N ARG A 17 -3.15 8.15 -7.15
CA ARG A 17 -4.44 7.51 -7.50
C ARG A 17 -5.28 7.18 -6.26
N PHE A 18 -4.64 6.81 -5.17
CA PHE A 18 -5.29 6.17 -4.01
C PHE A 18 -5.29 7.05 -2.74
N ILE A 19 -4.45 8.09 -2.70
CA ILE A 19 -4.37 9.07 -1.62
C ILE A 19 -4.88 10.40 -2.18
N ARG A 20 -6.16 10.68 -1.90
CA ARG A 20 -6.83 11.93 -2.32
C ARG A 20 -6.59 13.04 -1.28
N PRO A 21 -6.70 14.32 -1.68
CA PRO A 21 -6.69 15.43 -0.73
C PRO A 21 -7.69 15.19 0.41
N GLY A 22 -7.27 15.48 1.64
CA GLY A 22 -8.06 15.23 2.86
C GLY A 22 -7.93 13.81 3.44
N ALA A 23 -7.18 12.91 2.80
CA ALA A 23 -6.85 11.63 3.38
C ALA A 23 -5.89 11.78 4.57
N VAL A 24 -6.02 10.92 5.58
CA VAL A 24 -5.25 10.97 6.82
C VAL A 24 -4.41 9.72 6.97
N VAL A 25 -3.13 9.87 7.26
CA VAL A 25 -2.21 8.75 7.53
C VAL A 25 -2.63 8.07 8.83
N LEU A 26 -2.74 6.74 8.80
CA LEU A 26 -3.02 5.92 9.96
C LEU A 26 -1.70 5.48 10.60
N GLY A 27 -1.63 5.59 11.93
CA GLY A 27 -0.55 4.99 12.70
C GLY A 27 -0.53 3.47 12.47
N HIS A 28 0.64 2.92 12.15
CA HIS A 28 0.83 1.50 11.90
C HIS A 28 2.21 1.07 12.42
N SER A 29 2.38 -0.23 12.62
CA SER A 29 3.66 -0.84 12.95
C SER A 29 3.90 -2.05 12.06
N ILE A 30 5.15 -2.21 11.63
CA ILE A 30 5.61 -3.37 10.87
C ILE A 30 6.35 -4.26 11.86
N ARG A 31 5.94 -5.52 11.97
CA ARG A 31 6.49 -6.46 12.97
C ARG A 31 7.75 -7.17 12.49
N SER A 32 8.05 -7.18 11.19
CA SER A 32 9.27 -7.78 10.65
C SER A 32 10.33 -6.72 10.38
N ASN A 33 11.60 -7.13 10.47
CA ASN A 33 12.75 -6.32 10.06
C ASN A 33 13.16 -6.65 8.62
N SER A 34 12.22 -7.12 7.81
CA SER A 34 12.41 -7.44 6.39
C SER A 34 12.26 -6.15 5.59
N GLY A 35 12.85 -6.05 4.39
CA GLY A 35 12.80 -4.87 3.50
C GLY A 35 11.40 -4.50 2.96
N ILE A 36 10.35 -4.74 3.76
CA ILE A 36 8.98 -4.32 3.56
C ILE A 36 8.75 -3.00 4.27
N MET A 37 8.42 -1.97 3.49
CA MET A 37 7.89 -0.72 3.99
C MET A 37 6.40 -0.61 3.69
N GLY A 38 5.68 0.14 4.52
CA GLY A 38 4.25 0.30 4.39
C GLY A 38 3.79 1.70 4.76
N VAL A 39 2.70 2.15 4.16
CA VAL A 39 1.91 3.27 4.69
C VAL A 39 0.44 2.96 4.53
N ALA A 40 -0.33 3.19 5.59
CA ALA A 40 -1.78 3.08 5.57
C ALA A 40 -2.40 4.48 5.64
N VAL A 41 -3.38 4.74 4.79
CA VAL A 41 -4.07 6.03 4.73
C VAL A 41 -5.57 5.78 4.68
N LYS A 42 -6.33 6.56 5.45
CA LYS A 42 -7.79 6.58 5.37
C LYS A 42 -8.23 7.77 4.52
N SER A 43 -8.93 7.47 3.45
CA SER A 43 -9.55 8.47 2.56
C SER A 43 -10.83 9.04 3.16
N VAL A 44 -11.28 10.18 2.63
CA VAL A 44 -12.50 10.90 3.07
C VAL A 44 -13.75 10.03 2.92
N ASP A 45 -13.80 9.20 1.87
CA ASP A 45 -14.86 8.21 1.61
C ASP A 45 -14.79 6.99 2.56
N LYS A 46 -13.89 7.02 3.55
CA LYS A 46 -13.63 5.97 4.54
C LYS A 46 -13.00 4.69 3.97
N THR A 47 -12.62 4.68 2.69
CA THR A 47 -11.75 3.63 2.13
C THR A 47 -10.37 3.72 2.79
N ILE A 48 -9.76 2.57 3.10
CA ILE A 48 -8.37 2.51 3.56
C ILE A 48 -7.51 2.02 2.39
N ALA A 49 -6.46 2.78 2.07
CA ALA A 49 -5.43 2.38 1.13
C ALA A 49 -4.17 2.00 1.92
N VAL A 50 -3.60 0.82 1.63
CA VAL A 50 -2.32 0.38 2.16
C VAL A 50 -1.35 0.25 0.99
N VAL A 51 -0.31 1.07 0.99
CA VAL A 51 0.79 0.97 0.02
C VAL A 51 1.90 0.16 0.67
N LEU A 52 2.35 -0.89 0.00
CA LEU A 52 3.46 -1.75 0.42
C LEU A 52 4.58 -1.63 -0.60
N LEU A 53 5.79 -1.41 -0.13
CA LEU A 53 7.02 -1.49 -0.92
C LEU A 53 7.81 -2.70 -0.45
N ASN A 54 8.17 -3.57 -1.38
CA ASN A 54 9.15 -4.62 -1.15
C ASN A 54 10.45 -4.25 -1.86
N GLU A 55 11.48 -3.93 -1.09
CA GLU A 55 12.82 -3.62 -1.61
C GLU A 55 13.68 -4.87 -1.84
N LEU A 56 13.24 -6.03 -1.33
CA LEU A 56 13.94 -7.30 -1.49
C LEU A 56 13.82 -7.81 -2.93
N GLU A 57 14.74 -8.68 -3.33
CA GLU A 57 14.66 -9.36 -4.62
C GLU A 57 13.60 -10.48 -4.60
N GLU A 58 13.31 -11.03 -3.42
CA GLU A 58 12.38 -12.13 -3.25
C GLU A 58 10.94 -11.65 -3.01
N ASP A 59 9.99 -12.44 -3.53
CA ASP A 59 8.58 -12.31 -3.21
C ASP A 59 8.35 -12.53 -1.70
N GLN A 60 7.50 -11.70 -1.11
CA GLN A 60 7.14 -11.78 0.30
C GLN A 60 5.63 -11.95 0.44
N GLU A 61 5.21 -12.79 1.37
CA GLU A 61 3.81 -12.87 1.78
C GLU A 61 3.59 -11.96 2.98
N VAL A 62 2.87 -10.85 2.77
CA VAL A 62 2.64 -9.83 3.80
C VAL A 62 1.24 -9.97 4.38
N GLU A 63 1.15 -10.17 5.69
CA GLU A 63 -0.11 -10.16 6.40
C GLU A 63 -0.51 -8.73 6.82
N ILE A 64 -1.63 -8.24 6.30
CA ILE A 64 -2.21 -6.95 6.70
C ILE A 64 -3.32 -7.21 7.71
N ARG A 65 -3.12 -6.75 8.95
CA ARG A 65 -4.12 -6.84 10.03
C ARG A 65 -4.79 -5.50 10.29
N TYR A 66 -6.12 -5.48 10.29
CA TYR A 66 -6.91 -4.31 10.65
C TYR A 66 -8.14 -4.72 11.48
N LYS A 67 -8.19 -4.28 12.75
CA LYS A 67 -9.20 -4.69 13.73
C LYS A 67 -9.27 -6.23 13.84
N THR A 68 -10.40 -6.83 13.46
CA THR A 68 -10.65 -8.28 13.46
C THR A 68 -10.43 -8.92 12.09
N SER A 69 -10.08 -8.14 11.06
CA SER A 69 -9.80 -8.64 9.72
C SER A 69 -8.31 -8.80 9.49
N SER A 70 -7.94 -9.87 8.79
CA SER A 70 -6.58 -10.09 8.29
C SER A 70 -6.64 -10.61 6.86
N ILE A 71 -5.68 -10.20 6.03
CA ILE A 71 -5.49 -10.72 4.68
C ILE A 71 -4.00 -10.94 4.42
N PHE A 72 -3.67 -12.01 3.70
CA PHE A 72 -2.32 -12.24 3.18
C PHE A 72 -2.24 -11.71 1.76
N VAL A 73 -1.20 -10.95 1.47
CA VAL A 73 -0.98 -10.31 0.18
C VAL A 73 0.39 -10.75 -0.34
N PRO A 74 0.46 -11.41 -1.51
CA PRO A 74 1.74 -11.67 -2.15
C PRO A 74 2.28 -10.35 -2.72
N VAL A 75 3.46 -9.94 -2.24
CA VAL A 75 4.15 -8.72 -2.66
C VAL A 75 5.42 -9.14 -3.36
N LYS A 76 5.46 -8.95 -4.67
CA LYS A 76 6.63 -9.37 -5.47
C LYS A 76 7.90 -8.64 -5.05
N GLY A 77 9.06 -9.27 -5.26
CA GLY A 77 10.35 -8.59 -5.15
C GLY A 77 10.40 -7.30 -5.96
N GLN A 78 11.09 -6.29 -5.44
CA GLN A 78 11.31 -4.99 -6.09
C GLN A 78 10.00 -4.35 -6.62
N SER A 79 8.93 -4.38 -5.83
CA SER A 79 7.60 -3.94 -6.27
C SER A 79 6.88 -3.05 -5.28
N ILE A 80 5.96 -2.24 -5.81
CA ILE A 80 4.99 -1.47 -5.04
C ILE A 80 3.61 -2.06 -5.27
N ASN A 81 2.92 -2.40 -4.18
CA ASN A 81 1.54 -2.89 -4.21
C ASN A 81 0.64 -1.92 -3.46
N THR A 82 -0.59 -1.72 -3.96
CA THR A 82 -1.59 -0.92 -3.24
C THR A 82 -2.84 -1.74 -3.04
N VAL A 83 -3.19 -1.94 -1.78
CA VAL A 83 -4.36 -2.71 -1.37
C VAL A 83 -5.43 -1.74 -0.90
N LEU A 84 -6.64 -1.89 -1.44
CA LEU A 84 -7.80 -1.09 -1.03
C LEU A 84 -8.72 -1.93 -0.16
N TYR A 85 -8.95 -1.47 1.06
CA TYR A 85 -9.92 -2.03 1.98
C TYR A 85 -11.17 -1.14 2.04
N ARG A 86 -12.29 -1.69 1.57
CA ARG A 86 -13.62 -1.07 1.64
C ARG A 86 -14.48 -1.87 2.61
N GLY A 87 -14.37 -1.56 3.89
CA GLY A 87 -15.26 -2.13 4.90
C GLY A 87 -16.65 -1.51 4.79
N ALA A 88 -17.70 -2.35 4.77
CA ALA A 88 -19.05 -1.88 5.07
C ALA A 88 -19.03 -1.35 6.51
N LEU A 89 -19.18 -0.04 6.68
CA LEU A 89 -19.35 0.55 8.00
C LEU A 89 -20.71 0.09 8.53
N LYS A 90 -20.70 -0.90 9.41
CA LYS A 90 -21.74 -1.00 10.43
C LYS A 90 -21.42 -0.02 11.54
#